data_AF-A0A318XN56-F1
#
_entry.id   AF-A0A318XN56-F1
#
_cell.length_a   1.000
_cell.length_b   1.000
_cell.length_c   1.000
_cell.angle_alpha   90.00
_cell.angle_beta   90.00
_cell.angle_gamma   90.00
#
_symmetry.space_group_name_H-M   'P 1'
#
loop_
_entity.id
_entity.type
_entity.pdbx_description
1 polymer ?
#
loop_
_entity_poly.entity_id
_entity_poly.type
_entity_poly.pdbx_seq_one_letter_code
_entity_poly.pdbx_strand_id
1 'polypeptide(L)'
;MFTKTSYGITVAKRRELSRSNGVFGYLLQEWLLFLTLTILIFKSIILMGFVYSSDQSVINMALGLKNIKYMSICIAPLAVLVSLSFLPKNKARLWFLLILNFLCSLLFFLDALYFRAGDNFLSFQLLGQSGSFGNMQGSILTMFRLCDLVFFFDIPVIAVLLIATRGLYYSSPLFTELKPRIISFFTVFVLAVVFMIFTHISICAGSNDKNAYIFYAYSNPKQTICNNAPVAYHFFDFYVFLSDLKP
;
A
#
# COMPACT_ATOMS: atom_id res chain seq x y z
N MET A 1 -45.38 25.85 -16.82
CA MET A 1 -44.21 26.30 -16.02
C MET A 1 -43.66 25.07 -15.31
N PHE A 2 -42.75 24.33 -15.97
CA PHE A 2 -42.25 23.05 -15.42
C PHE A 2 -41.22 23.33 -14.33
N THR A 3 -41.59 22.97 -13.09
CA THR A 3 -40.70 22.97 -11.93
C THR A 3 -39.54 22.01 -12.20
N LYS A 4 -38.34 22.55 -12.46
CA LYS A 4 -37.12 21.76 -12.42
C LYS A 4 -37.07 21.08 -11.05
N THR A 5 -37.13 19.75 -11.03
CA THR A 5 -37.02 18.96 -9.81
C THR A 5 -35.74 19.36 -9.08
N SER A 6 -35.78 19.42 -7.74
CA SER A 6 -34.62 19.77 -6.90
C SER A 6 -33.36 18.94 -7.22
N TYR A 7 -33.55 17.75 -7.78
CA TYR A 7 -32.51 16.88 -8.31
C TYR A 7 -31.80 17.47 -9.55
N GLY A 8 -32.56 18.04 -10.50
CA GLY A 8 -32.01 18.69 -11.69
C GLY A 8 -31.19 19.95 -11.37
N ILE A 9 -31.57 20.69 -10.33
CA ILE A 9 -30.85 21.90 -9.88
C ILE A 9 -29.55 21.52 -9.15
N THR A 10 -29.56 20.46 -8.34
CA THR A 10 -28.34 19.96 -7.67
C THR A 10 -27.36 19.29 -8.63
N VAL A 11 -27.83 18.67 -9.71
CA VAL A 11 -26.98 18.14 -10.79
C VAL A 11 -26.41 19.26 -11.65
N ALA A 12 -27.21 20.29 -11.98
CA ALA A 12 -26.75 21.46 -12.75
C ALA A 12 -25.69 22.28 -12.00
N LYS A 13 -25.92 22.56 -10.71
CA LYS A 13 -24.94 23.27 -9.85
C LYS A 13 -23.65 22.46 -9.64
N ARG A 14 -23.73 21.13 -9.65
CA ARG A 14 -22.55 20.24 -9.62
C ARG A 14 -21.75 20.23 -10.93
N ARG A 15 -22.44 20.32 -12.08
CA ARG A 15 -21.79 20.47 -13.39
C ARG A 15 -21.04 21.79 -13.50
N GLU A 16 -21.53 22.87 -12.88
CA GLU A 16 -20.85 24.18 -12.89
C GLU A 16 -19.59 24.22 -12.03
N LEU A 17 -19.57 23.56 -10.87
CA LEU A 17 -18.36 23.42 -10.04
C LEU A 17 -17.30 22.49 -10.65
N SER A 18 -17.71 21.65 -11.62
CA SER A 18 -16.86 20.69 -12.34
C SER A 18 -16.32 21.26 -13.67
N ARG A 19 -16.27 22.58 -13.82
CA ARG A 19 -15.77 23.26 -15.03
C ARG A 19 -14.35 23.79 -14.87
N SER A 20 -13.49 23.06 -14.15
CA SER A 20 -12.04 23.13 -14.40
C SER A 20 -11.72 22.01 -15.39
N ASN A 21 -11.85 22.32 -16.68
CA ASN A 21 -11.76 21.39 -17.81
C ASN A 21 -10.28 21.01 -18.09
N GLY A 22 -9.61 20.35 -17.14
CA GLY A 22 -8.23 19.93 -17.30
C GLY A 22 -7.90 18.66 -16.50
N VAL A 23 -6.87 17.93 -16.96
CA VAL A 23 -6.33 16.73 -16.28
C VAL A 23 -6.06 16.99 -14.80
N PHE A 24 -5.61 18.20 -14.47
CA PHE A 24 -5.34 18.63 -13.09
C PHE A 24 -6.57 18.66 -12.18
N GLY A 25 -7.75 19.05 -12.70
CA GLY A 25 -8.99 19.04 -11.94
C GLY A 25 -9.43 17.61 -11.57
N TYR A 26 -9.20 16.66 -12.47
CA TYR A 26 -9.42 15.24 -12.19
C TYR A 26 -8.42 14.70 -11.17
N LEU A 27 -7.14 15.07 -11.24
CA LEU A 27 -6.13 14.65 -10.25
C LEU A 27 -6.42 15.20 -8.85
N LEU A 28 -6.88 16.45 -8.73
CA LEU A 28 -7.27 17.03 -7.44
C LEU A 28 -8.46 16.30 -6.80
N GLN A 29 -9.38 15.76 -7.61
CA GLN A 29 -10.48 14.93 -7.09
C GLN A 29 -9.97 13.59 -6.53
N GLU A 30 -8.81 13.12 -6.97
CA GLU A 30 -8.16 11.90 -6.51
C GLU A 30 -7.26 12.12 -5.27
N TRP A 31 -7.40 13.24 -4.56
CA TRP A 31 -6.58 13.54 -3.38
C TRP A 31 -6.62 12.45 -2.29
N LEU A 32 -7.73 11.72 -2.14
CA LEU A 32 -7.82 10.59 -1.19
C LEU A 32 -6.91 9.44 -1.59
N LEU A 33 -6.75 9.20 -2.89
CA LEU A 33 -5.84 8.18 -3.40
C LEU A 33 -4.40 8.56 -3.06
N PHE A 34 -4.03 9.82 -3.33
CA PHE A 34 -2.70 10.34 -2.99
C PHE A 34 -2.45 10.31 -1.48
N LEU A 35 -3.42 10.71 -0.67
CA LEU A 35 -3.35 10.63 0.79
C LEU A 35 -3.14 9.20 1.26
N THR A 36 -3.90 8.23 0.72
CA THR A 36 -3.76 6.82 1.08
C THR A 36 -2.36 6.31 0.72
N LEU A 37 -1.87 6.64 -0.47
CA LEU A 37 -0.54 6.26 -0.92
C LEU A 37 0.56 6.86 -0.02
N THR A 38 0.46 8.15 0.33
CA THR A 38 1.40 8.81 1.23
C THR A 38 1.42 8.15 2.62
N ILE A 39 0.25 7.80 3.16
CA ILE A 39 0.15 7.13 4.46
C ILE A 39 0.78 5.75 4.41
N LEU A 40 0.56 4.98 3.34
CA LEU A 40 1.16 3.65 3.19
C LEU A 40 2.70 3.71 3.06
N ILE A 41 3.23 4.72 2.37
CA ILE A 41 4.68 4.99 2.33
C ILE A 41 5.19 5.30 3.74
N PHE A 42 4.50 6.18 4.47
CA PHE A 42 4.89 6.55 5.82
C PHE A 42 4.91 5.34 6.77
N LYS A 43 3.93 4.45 6.67
CA LYS A 43 3.91 3.18 7.43
C LYS A 43 5.06 2.26 7.06
N SER A 44 5.41 2.17 5.77
CA SER A 44 6.57 1.39 5.33
C SER A 44 7.86 1.91 5.96
N ILE A 45 8.02 3.24 6.06
CA ILE A 45 9.16 3.89 6.74
C ILE A 45 9.17 3.54 8.23
N ILE A 46 8.02 3.62 8.91
CA ILE A 46 7.89 3.27 10.33
C ILE A 46 8.29 1.81 10.56
N LEU A 47 7.79 0.88 9.74
CA LEU A 47 8.12 -0.54 9.84
C LEU A 47 9.62 -0.77 9.71
N MET A 48 10.27 -0.16 8.71
CA MET A 48 11.73 -0.27 8.56
C MET A 48 12.49 0.36 9.74
N GLY A 49 11.95 1.43 10.32
CA GLY A 49 12.46 2.02 11.56
C GLY A 49 12.43 1.04 12.73
N PHE A 50 11.36 0.26 12.88
CA PHE A 50 11.27 -0.79 13.90
C PHE A 50 12.26 -1.94 13.66
N VAL A 51 12.34 -2.44 12.42
CA VAL A 51 13.18 -3.59 12.05
C VAL A 51 14.66 -3.38 12.37
N TYR A 52 15.15 -2.15 12.22
CA TYR A 52 16.55 -1.81 12.43
C TYR A 52 16.85 -1.09 13.77
N SER A 53 15.82 -0.77 14.57
CA SER A 53 16.02 -0.22 15.90
C SER A 53 16.57 -1.29 16.85
N SER A 54 17.56 -0.94 17.68
CA SER A 54 18.22 -1.87 18.61
C SER A 54 17.24 -2.50 19.62
N ASP A 55 16.27 -1.72 20.10
CA ASP A 55 15.24 -2.18 21.05
C ASP A 55 13.97 -2.72 20.36
N GLN A 56 13.89 -2.62 19.02
CA GLN A 56 12.74 -3.07 18.19
C GLN A 56 11.36 -2.54 18.63
N SER A 57 11.33 -1.53 19.51
CA SER A 57 10.11 -0.88 20.04
C SER A 57 10.20 0.64 20.10
N VAL A 58 11.36 1.20 19.81
CA VAL A 58 11.52 2.65 19.71
C VAL A 58 11.33 3.04 18.25
N ILE A 59 10.37 3.92 17.99
CA ILE A 59 10.08 4.45 16.66
C ILE A 59 11.25 5.35 16.23
N ASN A 60 12.15 4.83 15.40
CA ASN A 60 13.25 5.59 14.84
C ASN A 60 13.06 5.81 13.33
N MET A 61 12.29 6.84 12.99
CA MET A 61 11.97 7.18 11.60
C MET A 61 13.20 7.59 10.77
N ALA A 62 14.18 8.27 11.39
CA ALA A 62 15.42 8.66 10.72
C ALA A 62 16.21 7.43 10.26
N LEU A 63 16.22 6.40 11.11
CA LEU A 63 16.86 5.12 10.82
C LEU A 63 16.09 4.34 9.74
N GLY A 64 14.76 4.35 9.79
CA GLY A 64 13.92 3.82 8.71
C GLY A 64 14.20 4.47 7.35
N LEU A 65 14.26 5.81 7.29
CA LEU A 65 14.61 6.54 6.06
C LEU A 65 16.02 6.21 5.56
N LYS A 66 17.00 6.11 6.46
CA LYS A 66 18.40 5.79 6.11
C LYS A 66 18.54 4.39 5.53
N ASN A 67 17.72 3.44 5.99
CA ASN A 67 17.79 2.04 5.59
C ASN A 67 16.93 1.71 4.36
N ILE A 68 16.04 2.62 3.94
CA ILE A 68 15.44 2.56 2.61
C ILE A 68 16.54 2.89 1.60
N LYS A 69 17.21 1.84 1.10
CA LYS A 69 18.26 2.00 0.08
C LYS A 69 17.72 2.63 -1.20
N TYR A 70 16.46 2.31 -1.55
CA TYR A 70 15.80 2.81 -2.76
C TYR A 70 14.32 3.15 -2.50
N MET A 71 14.02 4.45 -2.32
CA MET A 71 12.65 4.93 -2.09
C MET A 71 11.70 4.58 -3.26
N SER A 72 12.25 4.51 -4.48
CA SER A 72 11.52 4.12 -5.69
C SER A 72 10.87 2.73 -5.57
N ILE A 73 11.52 1.79 -4.87
CA ILE A 73 11.02 0.43 -4.66
C ILE A 73 9.90 0.40 -3.60
N CYS A 74 9.83 1.39 -2.70
CA CYS A 74 8.69 1.51 -1.79
C CYS A 74 7.43 2.01 -2.50
N ILE A 75 7.59 2.94 -3.44
CA ILE A 75 6.46 3.63 -4.10
C ILE A 75 5.79 2.72 -5.14
N ALA A 76 6.57 2.02 -5.97
CA ALA A 76 6.03 1.28 -7.12
C ALA A 76 5.04 0.16 -6.73
N PRO A 77 5.37 -0.74 -5.78
CA PRO A 77 4.47 -1.82 -5.34
C PRO A 77 3.20 -1.29 -4.67
N LEU A 78 3.32 -0.21 -3.90
CA LEU A 78 2.17 0.48 -3.31
C LEU A 78 1.27 1.11 -4.38
N ALA A 79 1.87 1.72 -5.42
CA ALA A 79 1.12 2.26 -6.55
C ALA A 79 0.39 1.15 -7.33
N VAL A 80 1.00 -0.04 -7.49
CA VAL A 80 0.34 -1.23 -8.05
C VAL A 80 -0.90 -1.59 -7.21
N LEU A 81 -0.77 -1.71 -5.89
CA LEU A 81 -1.90 -2.02 -5.02
C LEU A 81 -3.01 -0.96 -5.10
N VAL A 82 -2.65 0.31 -4.97
CA VAL A 82 -3.61 1.43 -4.98
C VAL A 82 -4.29 1.56 -6.35
N SER A 83 -3.65 1.16 -7.45
CA SER A 83 -4.27 1.14 -8.78
C SER A 83 -5.55 0.28 -8.81
N LEU A 84 -5.61 -0.82 -8.04
CA LEU A 84 -6.81 -1.68 -7.97
C LEU A 84 -8.05 -0.93 -7.48
N SER A 85 -7.88 0.20 -6.79
CA SER A 85 -8.99 1.05 -6.37
C SER A 85 -9.78 1.67 -7.52
N PHE A 86 -9.24 1.74 -8.74
CA PHE A 86 -9.98 2.25 -9.90
C PHE A 86 -11.07 1.25 -10.40
N LEU A 87 -10.93 -0.05 -10.08
CA LEU A 87 -11.83 -1.13 -10.52
C LEU A 87 -13.24 -1.15 -9.89
N PRO A 88 -13.47 -0.74 -8.64
CA PRO A 88 -14.81 -0.51 -8.07
C PRO A 88 -15.41 0.87 -8.41
N LYS A 89 -16.75 0.96 -8.46
CA LYS A 89 -17.51 2.18 -8.84
C LYS A 89 -18.00 2.98 -7.62
N ASN A 90 -18.13 4.30 -7.77
CA ASN A 90 -18.77 5.18 -6.79
C ASN A 90 -18.24 4.97 -5.35
N LYS A 91 -19.13 4.73 -4.38
CA LYS A 91 -18.78 4.57 -2.96
C LYS A 91 -17.90 3.36 -2.71
N ALA A 92 -18.07 2.30 -3.51
CA ALA A 92 -17.31 1.06 -3.34
C ALA A 92 -15.80 1.30 -3.51
N ARG A 93 -15.41 2.28 -4.33
CA ARG A 93 -14.01 2.70 -4.48
C ARG A 93 -13.42 3.29 -3.21
N LEU A 94 -14.18 4.13 -2.54
CA LEU A 94 -13.76 4.74 -1.27
C LEU A 94 -13.61 3.67 -0.18
N TRP A 95 -14.59 2.78 -0.06
CA TRP A 95 -14.50 1.64 0.85
C TRP A 95 -13.34 0.72 0.52
N PHE A 96 -13.06 0.49 -0.76
CA PHE A 96 -11.92 -0.31 -1.20
C PHE A 96 -10.59 0.30 -0.75
N LEU A 97 -10.40 1.63 -0.88
CA LEU A 97 -9.19 2.30 -0.39
C LEU A 97 -9.03 2.15 1.12
N LEU A 98 -10.13 2.28 1.89
CA LEU A 98 -10.10 2.09 3.35
C LEU A 98 -9.74 0.66 3.73
N ILE A 99 -10.37 -0.33 3.08
CA ILE A 99 -10.09 -1.76 3.29
C ILE A 99 -8.64 -2.07 2.92
N LEU A 100 -8.15 -1.57 1.78
CA LEU A 100 -6.77 -1.76 1.34
C LEU A 100 -5.78 -1.18 2.35
N ASN A 101 -6.03 0.04 2.85
CA ASN A 101 -5.20 0.63 3.88
C ASN A 101 -5.21 -0.19 5.17
N PHE A 102 -6.38 -0.67 5.60
CA PHE A 102 -6.51 -1.55 6.76
C PHE A 102 -5.73 -2.86 6.58
N LEU A 103 -5.86 -3.53 5.43
CA LEU A 103 -5.14 -4.77 5.14
C LEU A 103 -3.62 -4.57 5.12
N CYS A 104 -3.13 -3.49 4.51
CA CYS A 104 -1.70 -3.18 4.55
C CYS A 104 -1.22 -2.85 5.97
N SER A 105 -2.05 -2.18 6.78
CA SER A 105 -1.74 -1.89 8.18
C SER A 105 -1.64 -3.16 9.00
N LEU A 106 -2.58 -4.08 8.80
CA LEU A 106 -2.57 -5.40 9.44
C LEU A 106 -1.33 -6.20 9.04
N LEU A 107 -0.97 -6.16 7.76
CA LEU A 107 0.23 -6.83 7.26
C LEU A 107 1.50 -6.29 7.92
N PHE A 108 1.68 -4.96 7.96
CA PHE A 108 2.85 -4.34 8.61
C PHE A 108 2.88 -4.55 10.12
N PHE A 109 1.70 -4.58 10.75
CA PHE A 109 1.57 -4.92 12.16
C PHE A 109 2.04 -6.35 12.43
N LEU A 110 1.58 -7.31 11.62
CA LEU A 110 2.00 -8.71 11.74
C LEU A 110 3.49 -8.88 11.45
N ASP A 111 4.03 -8.17 10.46
CA ASP A 111 5.46 -8.17 10.17
C ASP A 111 6.28 -7.68 11.36
N ALA A 112 5.86 -6.60 12.03
CA ALA A 112 6.54 -6.09 13.22
C ALA A 112 6.52 -7.09 14.39
N LEU A 113 5.40 -7.76 14.63
CA LEU A 113 5.28 -8.78 15.67
C LEU A 113 6.13 -10.02 15.37
N TYR A 114 6.02 -10.54 14.15
CA TYR A 114 6.72 -11.75 13.72
C TYR A 114 8.23 -11.54 13.74
N PHE A 115 8.65 -10.34 13.30
CA PHE A 115 10.05 -9.94 13.34
C PHE A 115 10.59 -9.85 14.76
N ARG A 116 9.82 -9.31 15.71
CA ARG A 116 10.23 -9.25 17.12
C ARG A 116 10.31 -10.63 17.77
N ALA A 117 9.50 -11.58 17.34
CA ALA A 117 9.44 -12.92 17.90
C ALA A 117 10.56 -13.84 17.40
N GLY A 118 11.09 -13.63 16.19
CA GLY A 118 12.04 -14.56 15.58
C GLY A 118 12.97 -13.98 14.51
N ASP A 119 13.16 -12.66 14.47
CA ASP A 119 13.99 -11.92 13.51
C ASP A 119 13.70 -12.24 12.04
N ASN A 120 12.48 -12.70 11.74
CA ASN A 120 12.02 -13.04 10.40
C ASN A 120 10.67 -12.40 10.10
N PHE A 121 10.30 -12.28 8.83
CA PHE A 121 9.02 -11.71 8.42
C PHE A 121 7.97 -12.80 8.22
N LEU A 122 6.70 -12.37 8.16
CA LEU A 122 5.62 -13.28 7.84
C LEU A 122 5.82 -13.77 6.39
N SER A 123 5.77 -15.09 6.17
CA SER A 123 5.89 -15.70 4.84
C SER A 123 4.73 -16.67 4.61
N PHE A 124 4.30 -16.78 3.35
CA PHE A 124 3.29 -17.72 2.88
C PHE A 124 3.72 -19.18 3.08
N GLN A 125 5.03 -19.49 3.01
CA GLN A 125 5.54 -20.82 3.29
C GLN A 125 5.28 -21.24 4.75
N LEU A 126 5.42 -20.31 5.69
CA LEU A 126 5.12 -20.53 7.11
C LEU A 126 3.62 -20.72 7.37
N LEU A 127 2.78 -19.95 6.66
CA LEU A 127 1.31 -20.08 6.74
C LEU A 127 0.81 -21.42 6.16
N GLY A 128 1.47 -21.94 5.13
CA GLY A 128 1.16 -23.27 4.57
C GLY A 128 1.47 -24.42 5.52
N GLN A 129 2.41 -24.25 6.46
CA GLN A 129 2.79 -25.23 7.46
C GLN A 129 1.98 -25.06 8.76
N SER A 130 0.65 -25.22 8.65
CA SER A 130 -0.32 -24.96 9.72
C SER A 130 -0.03 -25.68 11.05
N GLY A 131 0.56 -26.89 11.00
CA GLY A 131 0.92 -27.67 12.19
C GLY A 131 2.05 -27.07 13.04
N SER A 132 3.01 -26.37 12.44
CA SER A 132 4.12 -25.71 13.15
C SER A 132 3.76 -24.29 13.57
N PHE A 133 2.97 -23.60 12.75
CA PHE A 133 2.55 -22.21 13.00
C PHE A 133 1.66 -22.08 14.25
N GLY A 134 0.75 -23.05 14.48
CA GLY A 134 -0.17 -23.03 15.62
C GLY A 134 0.52 -22.99 16.98
N ASN A 135 1.68 -23.63 17.11
CA ASN A 135 2.45 -23.64 18.35
C ASN A 135 3.25 -22.35 18.59
N MET A 136 3.54 -21.58 17.53
CA MET A 136 4.31 -20.34 17.60
C MET A 136 3.41 -19.09 17.73
N GLN A 137 2.15 -19.17 17.26
CA GLN A 137 1.20 -18.06 17.28
C GLN A 137 1.02 -17.45 18.69
N GLY A 138 0.92 -18.30 19.72
CA GLY A 138 0.80 -17.84 21.11
C GLY A 138 2.00 -17.00 21.55
N SER A 139 3.22 -17.42 21.21
CA SER A 139 4.45 -16.68 21.52
C SER A 139 4.54 -15.36 20.76
N ILE A 140 4.11 -15.32 19.49
CA ILE A 140 4.14 -14.11 18.67
C ILE A 140 3.21 -13.03 19.24
N LEU A 141 2.02 -13.42 19.70
CA LEU A 141 1.07 -12.48 20.30
C LEU A 141 1.58 -11.88 21.63
N THR A 142 2.43 -12.60 22.38
CA THR A 142 3.06 -12.04 23.59
C THR A 142 4.07 -10.94 23.31
N MET A 143 4.60 -10.87 22.08
CA MET A 143 5.55 -9.84 21.65
C MET A 143 4.86 -8.52 21.27
N PHE A 144 3.53 -8.45 21.42
CA PHE A 144 2.76 -7.24 21.17
C PHE A 144 3.19 -6.09 22.08
N ARG A 145 3.40 -4.91 21.47
CA ARG A 145 3.71 -3.66 22.17
C ARG A 145 2.73 -2.57 21.76
N LEU A 146 2.47 -1.64 22.67
CA LEU A 146 1.58 -0.50 22.41
C LEU A 146 2.05 0.38 21.24
N CYS A 147 3.36 0.44 20.97
CA CYS A 147 3.90 1.16 19.81
C CYS A 147 3.41 0.61 18.47
N ASP A 148 3.01 -0.66 18.40
CA ASP A 148 2.56 -1.31 17.16
C ASP A 148 1.16 -0.78 16.74
N LEU A 149 0.42 -0.14 17.65
CA LEU A 149 -0.86 0.52 17.34
C LEU A 149 -0.71 1.73 16.39
N VAL A 150 0.51 2.24 16.22
CA VAL A 150 0.79 3.36 15.30
C VAL A 150 0.35 3.05 13.86
N PHE A 151 0.38 1.78 13.44
CA PHE A 151 -0.03 1.37 12.10
C PHE A 151 -1.54 1.54 11.84
N PHE A 152 -2.36 1.65 12.89
CA PHE A 152 -3.82 1.75 12.77
C PHE A 152 -4.37 3.15 13.09
N PHE A 153 -3.53 4.07 13.58
CA PHE A 153 -3.98 5.39 14.06
C PHE A 153 -4.64 6.25 12.98
N ASP A 154 -4.22 6.12 11.73
CA ASP A 154 -4.76 6.86 10.59
C ASP A 154 -6.12 6.31 10.11
N ILE A 155 -6.48 5.08 10.44
CA ILE A 155 -7.68 4.42 9.89
C ILE A 155 -8.96 5.14 10.33
N PRO A 156 -9.16 5.49 11.62
CA PRO A 156 -10.30 6.30 12.05
C PRO A 156 -10.34 7.66 11.34
N VAL A 157 -9.18 8.30 11.15
CA VAL A 157 -9.06 9.61 10.51
C VAL A 157 -9.51 9.54 9.05
N ILE A 158 -9.02 8.55 8.29
CA ILE A 158 -9.42 8.33 6.90
C ILE A 158 -10.89 7.95 6.82
N ALA A 159 -11.41 7.12 7.73
CA ALA A 159 -12.81 6.74 7.77
C ALA A 159 -13.72 7.96 7.97
N VAL A 160 -13.39 8.84 8.92
CA VAL A 160 -14.13 10.09 9.16
C VAL A 160 -14.06 11.01 7.95
N LEU A 161 -12.86 11.20 7.38
CA LEU A 161 -12.67 12.01 6.17
C LEU A 161 -13.54 11.47 5.03
N LEU A 162 -13.50 10.17 4.77
CA LEU A 162 -14.30 9.51 3.73
C LEU A 162 -15.80 9.75 3.95
N ILE A 163 -16.29 9.61 5.17
CA ILE A 163 -17.71 9.85 5.49
C ILE A 163 -18.08 11.32 5.28
N ALA A 164 -17.22 12.26 5.69
CA ALA A 164 -17.44 13.69 5.55
C ALA A 164 -17.44 14.12 4.07
N THR A 165 -16.51 13.60 3.28
CA THR A 165 -16.30 14.00 1.89
C THR A 165 -17.08 13.13 0.91
N ARG A 166 -17.80 12.10 1.39
CA ARG A 166 -18.58 11.15 0.56
C ARG A 166 -19.44 11.83 -0.48
N GLY A 167 -20.00 13.02 -0.22
CA GLY A 167 -20.90 13.74 -1.13
C GLY A 167 -20.21 14.40 -2.34
N LEU A 168 -18.89 14.58 -2.29
CA LEU A 168 -18.11 15.37 -3.26
C LEU A 168 -17.57 14.54 -4.45
N TYR A 169 -17.35 13.22 -4.29
CA TYR A 169 -16.64 12.40 -5.28
C TYR A 169 -17.50 11.82 -6.42
N TYR A 170 -18.81 12.07 -6.46
CA TYR A 170 -19.70 11.41 -7.43
C TYR A 170 -19.88 12.16 -8.76
N SER A 171 -19.12 13.22 -9.01
CA SER A 171 -19.33 14.07 -10.18
C SER A 171 -18.38 13.81 -11.34
N SER A 172 -17.33 13.01 -11.14
CA SER A 172 -16.32 12.80 -12.18
C SER A 172 -16.48 11.47 -12.91
N PRO A 173 -16.16 11.45 -14.22
CA PRO A 173 -16.26 10.24 -15.03
C PRO A 173 -15.36 9.11 -14.52
N LEU A 174 -14.28 9.45 -13.80
CA LEU A 174 -13.39 8.50 -13.11
C LEU A 174 -14.06 7.70 -11.99
N PHE A 175 -15.23 8.11 -11.49
CA PHE A 175 -15.94 7.36 -10.45
C PHE A 175 -17.20 6.66 -10.98
N THR A 176 -17.73 7.12 -12.13
CA THR A 176 -19.01 6.68 -12.68
C THR A 176 -18.85 5.80 -13.93
N GLU A 177 -18.00 6.20 -14.88
CA GLU A 177 -17.89 5.58 -16.21
C GLU A 177 -16.84 4.47 -16.24
N LEU A 178 -17.16 3.34 -16.86
CA LEU A 178 -16.28 2.17 -16.89
C LEU A 178 -15.02 2.39 -17.74
N LYS A 179 -15.13 3.05 -18.90
CA LYS A 179 -13.99 3.31 -19.81
C LYS A 179 -12.84 4.08 -19.13
N PRO A 180 -13.05 5.29 -18.58
CA PRO A 180 -11.96 6.05 -17.97
C PRO A 180 -11.39 5.34 -16.73
N ARG A 181 -12.21 4.59 -15.99
CA ARG A 181 -11.77 3.80 -14.83
C ARG A 181 -10.79 2.69 -15.21
N ILE A 182 -11.11 1.94 -16.26
CA ILE A 182 -10.23 0.89 -16.77
C ILE A 182 -8.96 1.50 -17.36
N ILE A 183 -9.08 2.61 -18.10
CA ILE A 183 -7.91 3.31 -18.65
C ILE A 183 -7.00 3.78 -17.51
N SER A 184 -7.53 4.43 -16.48
CA SER A 184 -6.73 4.88 -15.33
C SER A 184 -6.10 3.71 -14.56
N PHE A 185 -6.83 2.61 -14.37
CA PHE A 185 -6.29 1.39 -13.77
C PHE A 185 -5.06 0.91 -14.54
N PHE A 186 -5.20 0.62 -15.84
CA PHE A 186 -4.10 0.12 -16.65
C PHE A 186 -2.97 1.14 -16.78
N THR A 187 -3.27 2.43 -16.87
CA THR A 187 -2.26 3.48 -16.96
C THR A 187 -1.38 3.49 -15.71
N VAL A 188 -1.98 3.54 -14.53
CA VAL A 188 -1.23 3.56 -13.26
C VAL A 188 -0.54 2.22 -13.01
N PHE A 189 -1.21 1.10 -13.29
CA PHE A 189 -0.67 -0.24 -13.11
C PHE A 189 0.55 -0.49 -14.01
N VAL A 190 0.43 -0.23 -15.31
CA VAL A 190 1.54 -0.41 -16.27
C VAL A 190 2.67 0.55 -15.95
N LEU A 191 2.37 1.82 -15.63
CA LEU A 191 3.40 2.78 -15.25
C LEU A 191 4.17 2.34 -14.00
N ALA A 192 3.47 1.82 -12.99
CA ALA A 192 4.09 1.32 -11.76
C ALA A 192 4.94 0.07 -12.02
N VAL A 193 4.46 -0.88 -12.83
CA VAL A 193 5.22 -2.09 -13.21
C VAL A 193 6.45 -1.75 -14.06
N VAL A 194 6.29 -0.87 -15.06
CA VAL A 194 7.42 -0.40 -15.89
C VAL A 194 8.45 0.31 -15.02
N PHE A 195 8.01 1.16 -14.10
CA PHE A 195 8.90 1.83 -13.16
C PHE A 195 9.64 0.83 -12.25
N MET A 196 8.95 -0.19 -11.74
CA MET A 196 9.54 -1.27 -10.94
C MET A 196 10.61 -2.03 -11.75
N ILE A 197 10.31 -2.44 -12.99
CA ILE A 197 11.28 -3.10 -13.88
C ILE A 197 12.47 -2.19 -14.19
N PHE A 198 12.23 -0.92 -14.50
CA PHE A 198 13.27 0.06 -14.77
C PHE A 198 14.20 0.24 -13.57
N THR A 199 13.66 0.32 -12.36
CA THR A 199 14.47 0.43 -11.14
C THR A 199 15.30 -0.82 -10.90
N HIS A 200 14.72 -2.01 -11.12
CA HIS A 200 15.45 -3.27 -11.04
C HIS A 200 16.63 -3.32 -12.02
N ILE A 201 16.40 -3.00 -13.30
CA ILE A 201 17.46 -2.99 -14.33
C ILE A 201 18.53 -1.96 -13.98
N SER A 202 18.14 -0.75 -13.58
CA SER A 202 19.08 0.34 -13.25
C SER A 202 19.99 -0.03 -12.08
N ILE A 203 19.46 -0.73 -11.08
CA ILE A 203 20.21 -1.14 -9.89
C ILE A 203 21.10 -2.36 -10.20
N CYS A 204 20.60 -3.33 -10.97
CA CYS A 204 21.39 -4.48 -11.41
C CYS A 204 22.52 -4.08 -12.37
N ALA A 205 22.31 -3.10 -13.25
CA ALA A 205 23.34 -2.62 -14.18
C ALA A 205 24.36 -1.68 -13.51
N GLY A 206 23.94 -0.92 -12.50
CA GLY A 206 24.76 0.09 -11.83
C GLY A 206 25.56 -0.41 -10.62
N SER A 207 25.29 -1.62 -10.12
CA SER A 207 25.95 -2.14 -8.92
C SER A 207 26.76 -3.41 -9.21
N ASN A 208 28.05 -3.39 -8.87
CA ASN A 208 28.90 -4.59 -8.80
C ASN A 208 28.70 -5.37 -7.49
N ASP A 209 27.83 -4.86 -6.60
CA ASP A 209 27.56 -5.43 -5.29
C ASP A 209 26.32 -6.32 -5.35
N LYS A 210 26.51 -7.62 -5.18
CA LYS A 210 25.41 -8.61 -5.16
C LYS A 210 24.40 -8.36 -4.03
N ASN A 211 24.77 -7.55 -3.03
CA ASN A 211 23.89 -7.13 -1.94
C ASN A 211 22.90 -6.01 -2.29
N ALA A 212 22.97 -5.49 -3.52
CA ALA A 212 22.04 -4.47 -4.02
C ALA A 212 20.93 -5.04 -4.91
N TYR A 213 20.96 -6.33 -5.25
CA TYR A 213 19.91 -6.97 -6.02
C TYR A 213 18.56 -6.89 -5.29
N ILE A 214 17.51 -6.72 -6.09
CA ILE A 214 16.13 -6.63 -5.65
C ILE A 214 15.44 -7.91 -6.11
N PHE A 215 14.41 -8.35 -5.41
CA PHE A 215 13.73 -9.63 -5.61
C PHE A 215 14.68 -10.82 -5.45
N TYR A 216 15.57 -10.71 -4.47
CA TYR A 216 16.46 -11.78 -4.05
C TYR A 216 16.25 -12.06 -2.56
N ALA A 217 16.24 -13.34 -2.18
CA ALA A 217 16.18 -13.74 -0.78
C ALA A 217 17.60 -13.71 -0.18
N TYR A 218 17.86 -12.74 0.70
CA TYR A 218 19.11 -12.68 1.45
C TYR A 218 19.02 -13.53 2.72
N SER A 219 20.17 -14.07 3.15
CA SER A 219 20.30 -14.77 4.45
C SER A 219 19.94 -13.88 5.64
N ASN A 220 20.00 -12.55 5.47
CA ASN A 220 19.54 -11.57 6.46
C ASN A 220 18.14 -11.05 6.09
N PRO A 221 17.08 -11.41 6.84
CA PRO A 221 15.72 -10.97 6.55
C PRO A 221 15.58 -9.44 6.51
N LYS A 222 16.29 -8.71 7.38
CA LYS A 222 16.27 -7.24 7.44
C LYS A 222 16.70 -6.60 6.11
N GLN A 223 17.65 -7.23 5.43
CA GLN A 223 18.15 -6.76 4.14
C GLN A 223 17.16 -7.07 3.02
N THR A 224 16.54 -8.26 3.05
CA THR A 224 15.52 -8.68 2.08
C THR A 224 14.33 -7.73 2.06
N ILE A 225 13.76 -7.38 3.22
CA ILE A 225 12.58 -6.49 3.27
C ILE A 225 12.90 -5.04 2.89
N CYS A 226 14.10 -4.54 3.22
CA CYS A 226 14.50 -3.18 2.91
C CYS A 226 14.82 -3.00 1.43
N ASN A 227 15.45 -4.00 0.80
CA ASN A 227 15.73 -3.96 -0.64
C ASN A 227 14.45 -4.12 -1.47
N ASN A 228 13.48 -4.93 -1.01
CA ASN A 228 12.25 -5.19 -1.77
C ASN A 228 11.10 -4.25 -1.41
N ALA A 229 11.21 -3.47 -0.33
CA ALA A 229 10.09 -2.84 0.36
C ALA A 229 9.10 -3.86 0.98
N PRO A 230 8.39 -3.51 2.08
CA PRO A 230 7.59 -4.48 2.83
C PRO A 230 6.49 -5.13 2.00
N VAL A 231 5.80 -4.34 1.17
CA VAL A 231 4.73 -4.88 0.30
C VAL A 231 5.28 -5.76 -0.81
N ALA A 232 6.37 -5.36 -1.47
CA ALA A 232 6.92 -6.15 -2.58
C ALA A 232 7.64 -7.42 -2.08
N TYR A 233 8.13 -7.43 -0.84
CA TYR A 233 8.57 -8.65 -0.17
C TYR A 233 7.46 -9.72 -0.17
N HIS A 234 6.25 -9.37 0.25
CA HIS A 234 5.12 -10.31 0.28
C HIS A 234 4.68 -10.78 -1.12
N PHE A 235 4.77 -9.90 -2.14
CA PHE A 235 4.54 -10.31 -3.52
C PHE A 235 5.57 -11.33 -4.02
N PHE A 236 6.84 -11.10 -3.68
CA PHE A 236 7.94 -12.01 -4.05
C PHE A 236 7.84 -13.33 -3.30
N ASP A 237 7.58 -13.30 -2.00
CA ASP A 237 7.42 -14.48 -1.16
C ASP A 237 6.24 -15.35 -1.63
N PHE A 238 5.11 -14.73 -2.00
CA PHE A 238 3.99 -15.45 -2.61
C PHE A 238 4.37 -16.12 -3.94
N TYR A 239 5.15 -15.44 -4.78
CA TYR A 239 5.65 -16.00 -6.03
C TYR A 239 6.55 -17.21 -5.80
N VAL A 240 7.49 -17.12 -4.85
CA VAL A 240 8.39 -18.23 -4.49
C VAL A 240 7.59 -19.42 -3.94
N PHE A 241 6.64 -19.16 -3.05
CA PHE A 241 5.73 -20.18 -2.54
C PHE A 241 4.98 -20.90 -3.66
N LEU A 242 4.45 -20.17 -4.65
CA LEU A 242 3.78 -20.77 -5.82
C LEU A 242 4.73 -21.53 -6.73
N SER A 243 6.00 -21.13 -6.85
CA SER A 243 6.97 -21.89 -7.63
C SER A 243 7.35 -23.20 -6.94
N ASP A 244 7.43 -23.21 -5.61
CA ASP A 244 7.76 -24.40 -4.82
C ASP A 244 6.61 -25.43 -4.80
N LEU A 245 5.37 -24.98 -5.06
CA LEU A 245 4.21 -25.85 -5.21
C LEU A 245 4.14 -26.57 -6.57
N LYS A 246 4.97 -26.17 -7.56
CA LYS A 246 5.01 -26.87 -8.85
C LYS A 246 5.80 -28.18 -8.68
N PRO A 247 5.22 -29.33 -9.07
CA PRO A 247 5.89 -30.62 -8.98
C PRO A 247 7.06 -30.74 -9.97
#